data_AF-A0A818N7I0-F1
#
_entry.id   AF-A0A818N7I0-F1
#
_cell.length_a   1.000
_cell.length_b   1.000
_cell.length_c   1.000
_cell.angle_alpha   90.00
_cell.angle_beta   90.00
_cell.angle_gamma   90.00
#
_symmetry.space_group_name_H-M   'P 1'
#
loop_
_entity.id
_entity.type
_entity.pdbx_description
1 polymer ?
#
loop_
_entity_poly.entity_id
_entity_poly.type
_entity_poly.pdbx_seq_one_letter_code
_entity_poly.pdbx_strand_id
1 'polypeptide(L)'
;MARPTQEYLIYRGGKWVPQLVYDLDDHVTFAEIKFFYANIVDYIRIIMCIVAGFIITTEWHLLTAFLILGSILLDWIDGPIARSYNQCCIFGSGIDWLADILGVVVIMAWWARYDYTVIPWLLVATSVEISTGLFDFSVTATARYPKLKKGQSGFFLILEWTMPENEYTIFGTFLWLAYPFYCVFRTLEYCYGYYEIINTTNIYTSLEELNIVLTLFLLNRYLLFVPAVFYICIKKVKPSADEIVYDDVTTSIMGGLIHYGTLATVYQKLLQDIYIDLQLKLHAEYKLVVSQRKVFWINIWKRSGEKTGLMIEFDQSQKLDELVHSWIAKYYDVNEVLLDGYGYILNPASSQAQAFHLDYTTDYSTIFIPLTEISHNNALQYIIPSPSTSSTILSEAIQNPDCVDVSRLLKDGNYYSVRQCVAKPFTIFKMDFGTIHRAISNQESYDRLMFYVSVIKKSAIQTVKIPDEPLFQSADKF
;
A
#
# COMPACT_ATOMS: atom_id res chain seq x y z
N MET A 1 -10.75 -2.11 7.76
CA MET A 1 -9.63 -2.35 6.82
C MET A 1 -8.33 -2.24 7.58
N ALA A 2 -7.47 -3.26 7.50
CA ALA A 2 -6.06 -3.11 7.84
C ALA A 2 -5.47 -2.02 6.92
N ARG A 3 -4.81 -1.03 7.51
CA ARG A 3 -4.25 0.11 6.79
C ARG A 3 -3.04 -0.39 5.99
N PRO A 4 -2.71 0.17 4.82
CA PRO A 4 -1.35 0.07 4.33
C PRO A 4 -0.46 0.72 5.39
N THR A 5 0.19 -0.10 6.19
CA THR A 5 1.07 0.39 7.24
C THR A 5 2.27 1.06 6.61
N GLN A 6 2.75 0.57 5.45
CA GLN A 6 3.96 1.09 4.84
C GLN A 6 4.03 1.00 3.32
N GLU A 7 4.64 2.01 2.71
CA GLU A 7 5.03 2.02 1.30
C GLU A 7 6.48 1.54 1.20
N TYR A 8 6.70 0.42 0.53
CA TYR A 8 8.02 -0.17 0.36
C TYR A 8 8.50 0.13 -1.05
N LEU A 9 9.78 0.45 -1.21
CA LEU A 9 10.39 0.49 -2.53
C LEU A 9 10.99 -0.89 -2.82
N ILE A 10 10.53 -1.53 -3.89
CA ILE A 10 11.16 -2.74 -4.42
C ILE A 10 12.08 -2.40 -5.57
N TYR A 11 13.30 -2.95 -5.57
CA TYR A 11 14.24 -2.76 -6.66
C TYR A 11 13.94 -3.75 -7.79
N ARG A 12 13.45 -3.25 -8.94
CA ARG A 12 13.17 -4.06 -10.14
C ARG A 12 13.73 -3.38 -11.38
N GLY A 13 14.48 -4.14 -12.18
CA GLY A 13 14.99 -3.65 -13.47
C GLY A 13 15.90 -2.41 -13.38
N GLY A 14 16.69 -2.29 -12.30
CA GLY A 14 17.61 -1.17 -12.12
C GLY A 14 16.99 0.10 -11.50
N LYS A 15 15.70 0.09 -11.16
CA LYS A 15 14.98 1.23 -10.59
C LYS A 15 14.22 0.83 -9.32
N TRP A 16 14.09 1.76 -8.38
CA TRP A 16 13.23 1.61 -7.21
C TRP A 16 11.80 1.96 -7.60
N VAL A 17 10.87 1.02 -7.36
CA VAL A 17 9.46 1.20 -7.69
C VAL A 17 8.65 1.15 -6.39
N PRO A 18 7.79 2.15 -6.11
CA PRO A 18 6.90 2.09 -4.96
C PRO A 18 5.93 0.92 -5.09
N GLN A 19 5.93 0.07 -4.08
CA GLN A 19 4.99 -1.00 -3.86
C GLN A 19 4.32 -0.74 -2.51
N LEU A 20 3.04 -0.41 -2.58
CA LEU A 20 2.19 -0.31 -1.41
C LEU A 20 2.03 -1.72 -0.84
N VAL A 21 2.60 -1.96 0.34
CA VAL A 21 2.39 -3.20 1.08
C VAL A 21 1.40 -2.88 2.18
N TYR A 22 0.43 -3.75 2.31
CA TYR A 22 -0.45 -3.73 3.46
C TYR A 22 0.18 -4.67 4.47
N ASP A 23 0.36 -4.25 5.72
CA ASP A 23 0.46 -5.24 6.79
C ASP A 23 -0.84 -6.01 6.75
N LEU A 24 -0.77 -7.15 6.06
CA LEU A 24 -1.39 -8.34 6.55
C LEU A 24 -0.56 -8.69 7.79
N ASP A 25 -0.85 -8.00 8.90
CA ASP A 25 -0.58 -8.55 10.22
C ASP A 25 -1.15 -9.96 10.19
N ASP A 26 -0.28 -10.93 10.48
CA ASP A 26 -0.42 -12.36 10.25
C ASP A 26 -0.37 -12.80 8.78
N HIS A 27 0.48 -13.81 8.54
CA HIS A 27 0.47 -14.60 7.32
C HIS A 27 -0.94 -15.19 7.14
N VAL A 28 -1.82 -14.48 6.41
CA VAL A 28 -3.16 -15.01 6.12
C VAL A 28 -2.96 -16.34 5.41
N THR A 29 -3.29 -17.40 6.13
CA THR A 29 -3.08 -18.75 5.67
C THR A 29 -4.08 -19.02 4.56
N PHE A 30 -3.77 -19.97 3.69
CA PHE A 30 -4.75 -20.44 2.72
C PHE A 30 -6.06 -20.92 3.40
N ALA A 31 -5.97 -21.42 4.64
CA ALA A 31 -7.12 -21.84 5.43
C ALA A 31 -8.08 -20.68 5.75
N GLU A 32 -7.57 -19.46 5.85
CA GLU A 32 -8.36 -18.24 6.07
C GLU A 32 -8.82 -17.63 4.74
N ILE A 33 -7.94 -17.57 3.73
CA ILE A 33 -8.23 -17.01 2.41
C ILE A 33 -9.45 -17.71 1.78
N LYS A 34 -9.53 -19.03 1.85
CA LYS A 34 -10.66 -19.78 1.26
C LYS A 34 -12.02 -19.45 1.90
N PHE A 35 -12.05 -18.81 3.06
CA PHE A 35 -13.29 -18.43 3.75
C PHE A 35 -13.50 -16.90 3.79
N PHE A 36 -12.79 -16.15 2.95
CA PHE A 36 -13.14 -14.75 2.72
C PHE A 36 -14.59 -14.61 2.26
N TYR A 37 -15.25 -13.55 2.72
CA TYR A 37 -16.67 -13.33 2.45
C TYR A 37 -16.95 -13.19 0.95
N ALA A 38 -16.06 -12.52 0.22
CA ALA A 38 -16.13 -12.43 -1.24
C ALA A 38 -16.05 -13.82 -1.89
N ASN A 39 -15.05 -14.63 -1.52
CA ASN A 39 -14.89 -15.99 -2.04
C ASN A 39 -16.11 -16.90 -1.73
N ILE A 40 -16.76 -16.70 -0.58
CA ILE A 40 -18.01 -17.41 -0.26
C ILE A 40 -19.14 -17.01 -1.22
N VAL A 41 -19.24 -15.73 -1.58
CA VAL A 41 -20.20 -15.26 -2.59
C VAL A 41 -19.90 -15.93 -3.94
N ASP A 42 -18.63 -16.00 -4.34
CA ASP A 42 -18.23 -16.64 -5.59
C ASP A 42 -18.50 -18.14 -5.58
N TYR A 43 -18.31 -18.83 -4.45
CA TYR A 43 -18.69 -20.24 -4.32
C TYR A 43 -20.20 -20.44 -4.48
N ILE A 44 -21.02 -19.54 -3.95
CA ILE A 44 -22.47 -19.59 -4.14
C ILE A 44 -22.79 -19.39 -5.63
N ARG A 45 -22.17 -18.42 -6.31
CA ARG A 45 -22.31 -18.19 -7.76
C ARG A 45 -21.97 -19.44 -8.57
N ILE A 46 -20.83 -20.07 -8.27
CA ILE A 46 -20.40 -21.32 -8.90
C ILE A 46 -21.44 -22.43 -8.70
N ILE A 47 -21.93 -22.64 -7.47
CA ILE A 47 -22.96 -23.64 -7.18
C ILE A 47 -24.25 -23.33 -7.96
N MET A 48 -24.68 -22.08 -8.02
CA MET A 48 -25.87 -21.67 -8.78
C MET A 48 -25.72 -21.97 -10.27
N CYS A 49 -24.57 -21.66 -10.86
CA CYS A 49 -24.26 -21.98 -12.26
C CYS A 49 -24.25 -23.49 -12.51
N ILE A 50 -23.61 -24.28 -11.64
CA ILE A 50 -23.57 -25.74 -11.78
C ILE A 50 -24.98 -26.34 -11.72
N VAL A 51 -25.77 -25.95 -10.71
CA VAL A 51 -27.15 -26.42 -10.57
C VAL A 51 -27.98 -26.03 -11.78
N ALA A 52 -27.89 -24.77 -12.22
CA ALA A 52 -28.56 -24.28 -13.42
C ALA A 52 -28.18 -25.12 -14.65
N GLY A 53 -26.89 -25.40 -14.87
CA GLY A 53 -26.41 -26.26 -15.95
C GLY A 53 -26.99 -27.68 -15.90
N PHE A 54 -27.13 -28.28 -14.73
CA PHE A 54 -27.75 -29.61 -14.59
C PHE A 54 -29.23 -29.63 -14.94
N ILE A 55 -29.98 -28.61 -14.50
CA ILE A 55 -31.42 -28.54 -14.73
C ILE A 55 -31.80 -27.85 -16.05
N ILE A 56 -30.81 -27.38 -16.82
CA ILE A 56 -31.03 -26.61 -18.05
C ILE A 56 -31.76 -27.36 -19.13
N THR A 57 -31.77 -28.70 -19.10
CA THR A 57 -32.49 -29.57 -20.04
C THR A 57 -33.86 -30.02 -19.52
N THR A 58 -34.19 -29.68 -18.27
CA THR A 58 -35.47 -30.01 -17.63
C THR A 58 -36.53 -28.95 -17.93
N GLU A 59 -37.78 -29.19 -17.53
CA GLU A 59 -38.85 -28.21 -17.63
C GLU A 59 -38.84 -27.15 -16.51
N TRP A 60 -37.77 -27.06 -15.71
CA TRP A 60 -37.67 -26.13 -14.58
C TRP A 60 -37.14 -24.74 -14.98
N HIS A 61 -37.65 -24.20 -16.09
CA HIS A 61 -37.15 -22.96 -16.69
C HIS A 61 -37.09 -21.80 -15.69
N LEU A 62 -38.13 -21.59 -14.87
CA LEU A 62 -38.13 -20.48 -13.91
C LEU A 62 -37.01 -20.59 -12.86
N LEU A 63 -36.77 -21.80 -12.35
CA LEU A 63 -35.71 -22.03 -11.37
C LEU A 63 -34.34 -21.83 -12.00
N THR A 64 -34.13 -22.35 -13.20
CA THR A 64 -32.89 -22.18 -13.93
C THR A 64 -32.62 -20.69 -14.19
N ALA A 65 -33.63 -19.91 -14.57
CA ALA A 65 -33.50 -18.47 -14.82
C ALA A 65 -33.15 -17.71 -13.54
N PHE A 66 -33.79 -18.07 -12.42
CA PHE A 66 -33.50 -17.50 -11.11
C PHE A 66 -32.07 -17.77 -10.65
N LEU A 67 -31.56 -18.99 -10.88
CA LEU A 67 -30.18 -19.35 -10.55
C LEU A 67 -29.15 -18.57 -11.38
N ILE A 68 -29.40 -18.42 -12.68
CA ILE A 68 -28.53 -17.63 -13.56
C ILE A 68 -28.55 -16.15 -13.15
N LEU A 69 -29.75 -15.57 -12.98
CA LEU A 69 -29.89 -14.17 -12.57
C LEU A 69 -29.27 -13.92 -11.20
N GLY A 70 -29.50 -14.82 -10.25
CA GLY A 70 -28.92 -14.69 -8.91
C GLY A 70 -27.39 -14.76 -8.93
N SER A 71 -26.79 -15.60 -9.77
CA SER A 71 -25.32 -15.62 -9.97
C SER A 71 -24.80 -14.27 -10.49
N ILE A 72 -25.47 -13.69 -11.50
CA ILE A 72 -25.12 -12.37 -12.07
C ILE A 72 -25.30 -11.25 -11.03
N LEU A 73 -26.32 -11.32 -10.18
CA LEU A 73 -26.53 -10.29 -9.16
C LEU A 73 -25.49 -10.35 -8.04
N LEU A 74 -25.02 -11.56 -7.70
CA LEU A 74 -23.99 -11.77 -6.69
C LEU A 74 -22.61 -11.30 -7.16
N ASP A 75 -22.33 -11.36 -8.47
CA ASP A 75 -21.13 -10.78 -9.10
C ASP A 75 -20.91 -9.30 -8.73
N TRP A 76 -22.01 -8.57 -8.59
CA TRP A 76 -21.92 -7.14 -8.27
C TRP A 76 -21.65 -6.89 -6.79
N ILE A 77 -21.69 -7.94 -5.97
CA ILE A 77 -21.59 -7.88 -4.51
C ILE A 77 -20.22 -8.35 -4.03
N ASP A 78 -19.61 -9.36 -4.66
CA ASP A 78 -18.31 -9.90 -4.23
C ASP A 78 -17.20 -8.84 -4.23
N GLY A 79 -17.07 -8.02 -5.26
CA GLY A 79 -16.04 -7.00 -5.38
C GLY A 79 -16.19 -5.93 -4.31
N PRO A 80 -17.38 -5.33 -4.10
CA PRO A 80 -17.62 -4.43 -2.97
C PRO A 80 -17.35 -5.06 -1.61
N ILE A 81 -17.70 -6.33 -1.39
CA ILE A 81 -17.39 -7.05 -0.14
C ILE A 81 -15.88 -7.22 0.00
N ALA A 82 -15.19 -7.73 -1.03
CA ALA A 82 -13.75 -7.92 -1.05
C ALA A 82 -13.02 -6.64 -0.67
N ARG A 83 -13.42 -5.52 -1.28
CA ARG A 83 -12.84 -4.20 -0.98
C ARG A 83 -13.18 -3.76 0.44
N SER A 84 -14.45 -3.78 0.85
CA SER A 84 -14.89 -3.30 2.17
C SER A 84 -14.19 -4.01 3.33
N TYR A 85 -13.91 -5.30 3.18
CA TYR A 85 -13.23 -6.12 4.19
C TYR A 85 -11.73 -6.30 3.97
N ASN A 86 -11.13 -5.65 2.96
CA ASN A 86 -9.71 -5.83 2.59
C ASN A 86 -9.32 -7.29 2.29
N GLN A 87 -10.19 -8.01 1.58
CA GLN A 87 -10.08 -9.43 1.23
C GLN A 87 -9.67 -9.63 -0.25
N CYS A 88 -9.20 -8.59 -0.94
CA CYS A 88 -8.70 -8.69 -2.31
C CYS A 88 -7.41 -9.52 -2.33
N CYS A 89 -7.45 -10.70 -2.95
CA CYS A 89 -6.30 -11.60 -3.07
C CYS A 89 -6.29 -12.31 -4.44
N ILE A 90 -5.15 -12.85 -4.85
CA ILE A 90 -5.00 -13.55 -6.14
C ILE A 90 -5.92 -14.78 -6.21
N PHE A 91 -6.02 -15.53 -5.11
CA PHE A 91 -6.93 -16.68 -5.06
C PHE A 91 -8.38 -16.26 -5.25
N GLY A 92 -8.83 -15.22 -4.57
CA GLY A 92 -10.21 -14.71 -4.70
C GLY A 92 -10.53 -14.28 -6.13
N SER A 93 -9.64 -13.51 -6.77
CA SER A 93 -9.80 -13.13 -8.19
C SER A 93 -9.85 -14.35 -9.12
N GLY A 94 -9.12 -15.42 -8.82
CA GLY A 94 -9.22 -16.66 -9.59
C GLY A 94 -10.56 -17.38 -9.43
N ILE A 95 -11.19 -17.30 -8.25
CA ILE A 95 -12.51 -17.89 -7.99
C ILE A 95 -13.62 -17.06 -8.63
N ASP A 96 -13.56 -15.73 -8.51
CA ASP A 96 -14.46 -14.78 -9.17
C ASP A 96 -14.47 -15.01 -10.70
N TRP A 97 -13.30 -15.07 -11.32
CA TRP A 97 -13.16 -15.37 -12.75
C TRP A 97 -13.74 -16.74 -13.14
N LEU A 98 -13.57 -17.76 -12.30
CA LEU A 98 -14.17 -19.07 -12.52
C LEU A 98 -15.71 -18.98 -12.49
N ALA A 99 -16.28 -18.19 -11.57
CA ALA A 99 -17.72 -17.96 -11.49
C ALA A 99 -18.25 -17.28 -12.75
N ASP A 100 -17.55 -16.27 -13.28
CA ASP A 100 -17.91 -15.57 -14.51
C ASP A 100 -17.96 -16.50 -15.71
N ILE A 101 -16.90 -17.30 -15.92
CA ILE A 101 -16.85 -18.25 -17.04
C ILE A 101 -17.99 -19.25 -16.94
N LEU A 102 -18.25 -19.78 -15.75
CA LEU A 102 -19.36 -20.72 -15.56
C LEU A 102 -20.71 -20.05 -15.84
N GLY A 103 -20.89 -18.79 -15.44
CA GLY A 103 -22.07 -17.99 -15.77
C GLY A 103 -22.28 -17.89 -17.28
N VAL A 104 -21.23 -17.50 -18.02
CA VAL A 104 -21.27 -17.39 -19.48
C VAL A 104 -21.59 -18.72 -20.15
N VAL A 105 -20.92 -19.81 -19.76
CA VAL A 105 -21.15 -21.14 -20.33
C VAL A 105 -22.60 -21.61 -20.13
N VAL A 106 -23.15 -21.39 -18.93
CA VAL A 106 -24.53 -21.78 -18.62
C VAL A 106 -25.54 -20.92 -19.41
N ILE A 107 -25.28 -19.62 -19.54
CA ILE A 107 -26.10 -18.73 -20.38
C ILE A 107 -26.04 -19.17 -21.85
N MET A 108 -24.87 -19.55 -22.38
CA MET A 108 -24.78 -20.07 -23.74
C MET A 108 -25.59 -21.34 -23.93
N ALA A 109 -25.44 -22.30 -23.02
CA ALA A 109 -26.15 -23.57 -23.08
C ALA A 109 -27.67 -23.34 -23.00
N TRP A 110 -28.09 -22.34 -22.23
CA TRP A 110 -29.48 -21.90 -22.18
C TRP A 110 -29.95 -21.44 -23.56
N TRP A 111 -29.28 -20.46 -24.15
CA TRP A 111 -29.68 -19.92 -25.45
C TRP A 111 -29.62 -20.96 -26.56
N ALA A 112 -28.61 -21.83 -26.55
CA ALA A 112 -28.48 -22.92 -27.51
C ALA A 112 -29.63 -23.93 -27.43
N ARG A 113 -30.25 -24.11 -26.25
CA ARG A 113 -31.46 -24.92 -26.09
C ARG A 113 -32.65 -24.34 -26.86
N TYR A 114 -32.80 -23.01 -26.85
CA TYR A 114 -33.93 -22.35 -27.52
C TYR A 114 -33.69 -22.13 -29.02
N ASP A 115 -32.44 -21.85 -29.40
CA ASP A 115 -32.09 -21.58 -30.79
C ASP A 115 -30.62 -22.00 -31.06
N TYR A 116 -30.43 -23.10 -31.78
CA TYR A 116 -29.09 -23.56 -32.13
C TYR A 116 -28.40 -22.65 -33.16
N THR A 117 -29.14 -21.80 -33.87
CA THR A 117 -28.56 -20.90 -34.88
C THR A 117 -27.74 -19.78 -34.26
N VAL A 118 -27.93 -19.49 -32.97
CA VAL A 118 -27.13 -18.50 -32.25
C VAL A 118 -25.78 -19.03 -31.76
N ILE A 119 -25.55 -20.35 -31.81
CA ILE A 119 -24.33 -21.00 -31.31
C ILE A 119 -23.03 -20.39 -31.87
N PRO A 120 -22.87 -20.15 -33.19
CA PRO A 120 -21.64 -19.55 -33.72
C PRO A 120 -21.33 -18.17 -33.12
N TRP A 121 -22.37 -17.36 -32.88
CA TRP A 121 -22.22 -16.02 -32.30
C TRP A 121 -21.88 -16.08 -30.82
N LEU A 122 -22.53 -16.99 -30.08
CA LEU A 122 -22.23 -17.26 -28.68
C LEU A 122 -20.79 -17.76 -28.50
N LEU A 123 -20.29 -18.60 -29.41
CA LEU A 123 -18.91 -19.08 -29.38
C LEU A 123 -17.91 -17.94 -29.58
N VAL A 124 -18.19 -17.01 -30.49
CA VAL A 124 -17.36 -15.81 -30.68
C VAL A 124 -17.38 -14.93 -29.43
N ALA A 125 -18.56 -14.61 -28.89
CA ALA A 125 -18.70 -13.80 -27.69
C ALA A 125 -17.96 -14.40 -26.50
N THR A 126 -18.08 -15.72 -26.32
CA THR A 126 -17.43 -16.45 -25.22
C THR A 126 -15.92 -16.54 -25.40
N SER A 127 -15.45 -16.68 -26.64
CA SER A 127 -14.01 -16.65 -26.92
C SER A 127 -13.40 -15.28 -26.58
N VAL A 128 -14.13 -14.19 -26.87
CA VAL A 128 -13.72 -12.84 -26.45
C VAL A 128 -13.70 -12.75 -24.92
N GLU A 129 -14.75 -13.19 -24.24
CA GLU A 129 -14.88 -13.10 -22.79
C GLU A 129 -13.82 -13.92 -22.03
N ILE A 130 -13.57 -15.15 -22.46
CA ILE A 130 -12.50 -15.99 -21.89
C ILE A 130 -11.14 -15.32 -22.11
N SER A 131 -10.92 -14.71 -23.28
CA SER A 131 -9.66 -14.03 -23.59
C SER A 131 -9.47 -12.77 -22.74
N THR A 132 -10.51 -11.96 -22.56
CA THR A 132 -10.47 -10.78 -21.69
C THR A 132 -10.29 -11.16 -20.23
N GLY A 133 -11.01 -12.17 -19.75
CA GLY A 133 -10.85 -12.65 -18.37
C GLY A 133 -9.47 -13.27 -18.12
N LEU A 134 -8.92 -14.03 -19.08
CA LEU A 134 -7.55 -14.56 -18.95
C LEU A 134 -6.50 -13.44 -18.91
N PHE A 135 -6.69 -12.40 -19.73
CA PHE A 135 -5.84 -11.22 -19.71
C PHE A 135 -5.95 -10.48 -18.38
N ASP A 136 -7.17 -10.24 -17.90
CA ASP A 136 -7.42 -9.55 -16.63
C ASP A 136 -6.87 -10.34 -15.44
N PHE A 137 -7.09 -11.66 -15.39
CA PHE A 137 -6.47 -12.55 -14.40
C PHE A 137 -4.94 -12.50 -14.47
N SER A 138 -4.35 -12.52 -15.66
CA SER A 138 -2.89 -12.44 -15.83
C SER A 138 -2.32 -11.11 -15.34
N VAL A 139 -3.06 -10.02 -15.50
CA VAL A 139 -2.69 -8.68 -15.01
C VAL A 139 -2.89 -8.58 -13.49
N THR A 140 -4.02 -9.03 -12.95
CA THR A 140 -4.35 -8.99 -11.51
C THR A 140 -3.53 -9.98 -10.69
N ALA A 141 -3.13 -11.12 -11.26
CA ALA A 141 -2.19 -12.07 -10.66
C ALA A 141 -0.79 -11.46 -10.39
N THR A 142 -0.48 -10.30 -10.98
CA THR A 142 0.71 -9.51 -10.61
C THR A 142 0.54 -8.70 -9.31
N ALA A 143 -0.57 -8.89 -8.59
CA ALA A 143 -0.96 -8.21 -7.35
C ALA A 143 -1.18 -6.69 -7.49
N ARG A 144 -1.59 -6.22 -8.67
CA ARG A 144 -1.88 -4.82 -8.96
C ARG A 144 -3.40 -4.58 -9.00
N TYR A 145 -4.00 -4.28 -7.86
CA TYR A 145 -5.36 -3.77 -7.80
C TYR A 145 -5.34 -2.23 -7.78
N PRO A 146 -5.99 -1.52 -8.71
CA PRO A 146 -6.13 -0.07 -8.64
C PRO A 146 -6.98 0.32 -7.41
N LYS A 147 -6.46 1.22 -6.57
CA LYS A 147 -7.18 1.76 -5.40
C LYS A 147 -8.09 2.92 -5.79
N LEU A 148 -9.21 3.12 -5.06
CA LEU A 148 -9.98 4.37 -5.10
C LEU A 148 -9.06 5.52 -4.68
N LYS A 149 -8.89 6.54 -5.54
CA LYS A 149 -8.39 7.82 -5.05
C LYS A 149 -9.52 8.53 -4.30
N LYS A 150 -9.15 9.20 -3.21
CA LYS A 150 -10.08 9.94 -2.36
C LYS A 150 -10.85 10.97 -3.20
N GLY A 151 -12.18 10.87 -3.23
CA GLY A 151 -13.06 11.79 -3.98
C GLY A 151 -13.57 11.24 -5.32
N GLN A 152 -13.12 10.07 -5.76
CA GLN A 152 -13.71 9.40 -6.93
C GLN A 152 -15.03 8.73 -6.54
N SER A 153 -16.09 8.98 -7.33
CA SER A 153 -17.41 8.36 -7.17
C SER A 153 -18.15 8.31 -8.51
N GLY A 154 -19.16 7.44 -8.62
CA GLY A 154 -20.04 7.35 -9.79
C GLY A 154 -19.59 6.35 -10.87
N PHE A 155 -20.22 6.40 -12.04
CA PHE A 155 -19.98 5.46 -13.14
C PHE A 155 -18.57 5.56 -13.74
N PHE A 156 -17.99 6.77 -13.79
CA PHE A 156 -16.63 7.00 -14.30
C PHE A 156 -15.55 6.37 -13.42
N LEU A 157 -15.83 6.14 -12.14
CA LEU A 157 -14.95 5.41 -11.24
C LEU A 157 -14.86 3.93 -11.62
N ILE A 158 -15.97 3.32 -12.05
CA ILE A 158 -15.98 1.94 -12.54
C ILE A 158 -15.11 1.86 -13.80
N LEU A 159 -15.23 2.84 -14.72
CA LEU A 159 -14.40 2.91 -15.93
C LEU A 159 -12.90 3.11 -15.62
N GLU A 160 -12.55 4.00 -14.69
CA GLU A 160 -11.16 4.20 -14.26
C GLU A 160 -10.58 2.98 -13.52
N TRP A 161 -11.45 2.12 -12.98
CA TRP A 161 -11.09 0.95 -12.19
C TRP A 161 -10.94 -0.32 -13.00
N THR A 162 -11.86 -0.55 -13.92
CA THR A 162 -11.70 -1.58 -14.93
C THR A 162 -10.53 -1.24 -15.87
N MET A 163 -10.12 0.04 -15.97
CA MET A 163 -9.05 0.51 -16.85
C MET A 163 -8.22 1.66 -16.21
N PRO A 164 -7.20 1.37 -15.38
CA PRO A 164 -6.33 2.41 -14.80
C PRO A 164 -5.51 3.14 -15.87
N GLU A 165 -5.26 4.44 -15.67
CA GLU A 165 -4.44 5.34 -16.53
C GLU A 165 -5.05 5.82 -17.87
N ASN A 166 -6.38 5.84 -18.02
CA ASN A 166 -7.04 6.27 -19.27
C ASN A 166 -6.66 5.40 -20.49
N GLU A 167 -6.31 4.13 -20.29
CA GLU A 167 -6.13 3.17 -21.37
C GLU A 167 -7.49 2.72 -21.95
N TYR A 168 -8.28 3.68 -22.44
CA TYR A 168 -9.12 3.40 -23.58
C TYR A 168 -8.94 4.42 -24.70
N THR A 169 -8.58 3.86 -25.85
CA THR A 169 -9.20 4.28 -27.10
C THR A 169 -10.71 4.03 -26.99
N ILE A 170 -11.55 4.86 -27.60
CA ILE A 170 -13.03 4.73 -27.63
C ILE A 170 -13.53 3.28 -27.95
N PHE A 171 -12.66 2.45 -28.52
CA PHE A 171 -12.93 1.11 -29.03
C PHE A 171 -13.32 0.05 -28.00
N GLY A 172 -12.63 -0.11 -26.87
CA GLY A 172 -13.00 -1.24 -25.97
C GLY A 172 -13.98 -0.90 -24.85
N THR A 173 -14.21 0.38 -24.53
CA THR A 173 -15.46 0.78 -23.87
C THR A 173 -16.66 0.41 -24.74
N PHE A 174 -16.55 0.60 -26.06
CA PHE A 174 -17.54 0.11 -27.01
C PHE A 174 -17.64 -1.42 -27.00
N LEU A 175 -16.54 -2.18 -26.99
CA LEU A 175 -16.60 -3.66 -26.91
C LEU A 175 -17.24 -4.18 -25.62
N TRP A 176 -16.91 -3.58 -24.46
CA TRP A 176 -17.49 -3.96 -23.17
C TRP A 176 -18.99 -3.68 -23.12
N LEU A 177 -19.44 -2.55 -23.66
CA LEU A 177 -20.86 -2.21 -23.74
C LEU A 177 -21.59 -2.93 -24.88
N ALA A 178 -20.89 -3.35 -25.93
CA ALA A 178 -21.47 -4.01 -27.09
C ALA A 178 -22.11 -5.34 -26.71
N TYR A 179 -21.55 -6.08 -25.75
CA TYR A 179 -22.12 -7.35 -25.30
C TYR A 179 -23.48 -7.18 -24.58
N PRO A 180 -23.61 -6.34 -23.54
CA PRO A 180 -24.90 -6.04 -22.93
C PRO A 180 -25.90 -5.44 -23.94
N PHE A 181 -25.47 -4.51 -24.80
CA PHE A 181 -26.36 -3.93 -25.81
C PHE A 181 -26.82 -4.96 -26.85
N TYR A 182 -25.94 -5.86 -27.30
CA TYR A 182 -26.30 -6.95 -28.21
C TYR A 182 -27.26 -7.93 -27.54
N CYS A 183 -27.02 -8.32 -26.29
CA CYS A 183 -27.92 -9.18 -25.53
C CYS A 183 -29.30 -8.53 -25.36
N VAL A 184 -29.34 -7.24 -25.04
CA VAL A 184 -30.58 -6.45 -24.95
C VAL A 184 -31.27 -6.35 -26.31
N PHE A 185 -30.54 -6.09 -27.40
CA PHE A 185 -31.11 -5.96 -28.73
C PHE A 185 -31.70 -7.29 -29.23
N ARG A 186 -30.96 -8.39 -29.10
CA ARG A 186 -31.43 -9.74 -29.47
C ARG A 186 -32.60 -10.20 -28.60
N THR A 187 -32.58 -9.85 -27.32
CA THR A 187 -33.71 -10.02 -26.42
C THR A 187 -34.94 -9.28 -26.93
N LEU A 188 -34.81 -8.00 -27.28
CA LEU A 188 -35.92 -7.19 -27.78
C LEU A 188 -36.42 -7.70 -29.13
N GLU A 189 -35.53 -8.11 -30.03
CA GLU A 189 -35.86 -8.72 -31.32
C GLU A 189 -36.62 -10.05 -31.14
N TYR A 190 -36.16 -10.91 -30.23
CA TYR A 190 -36.85 -12.16 -29.91
C TYR A 190 -38.23 -11.90 -29.32
N CYS A 191 -38.34 -11.00 -28.34
CA CYS A 191 -39.61 -10.58 -27.76
C CYS A 191 -40.57 -9.98 -28.81
N TYR A 192 -40.06 -9.21 -29.77
CA TYR A 192 -40.86 -8.56 -30.81
C TYR A 192 -41.34 -9.57 -31.87
N GLY A 193 -40.45 -10.46 -32.33
CA GLY A 193 -40.82 -11.56 -33.23
C GLY A 193 -41.82 -12.52 -32.61
N TYR A 194 -41.70 -12.81 -31.32
CA TYR A 194 -42.66 -13.63 -30.58
C TYR A 194 -44.00 -12.92 -30.32
N TYR A 195 -44.00 -11.60 -30.12
CA TYR A 195 -45.23 -10.83 -29.94
C TYR A 195 -46.17 -10.94 -31.15
N GLU A 196 -45.64 -10.97 -32.38
CA GLU A 196 -46.46 -11.22 -33.59
C GLU A 196 -47.02 -12.65 -33.65
N ILE A 197 -46.28 -13.65 -33.14
CA ILE A 197 -46.70 -15.06 -33.09
C ILE A 197 -47.77 -15.29 -32.02
N ILE A 198 -47.62 -14.68 -30.84
CA ILE A 198 -48.60 -14.76 -29.73
C ILE A 198 -49.92 -14.08 -30.12
N ASN A 199 -49.88 -12.99 -30.89
CA ASN A 199 -51.10 -12.33 -31.37
C ASN A 199 -51.86 -13.16 -32.43
N THR A 200 -51.25 -14.21 -33.00
CA THR A 200 -51.87 -15.03 -34.05
C THR A 200 -52.24 -16.45 -33.60
N THR A 201 -51.79 -16.91 -32.42
CA THR A 201 -52.10 -18.26 -31.90
C THR A 201 -52.65 -18.22 -30.47
N ASN A 202 -53.83 -18.83 -30.26
CA ASN A 202 -54.56 -18.82 -29.00
C ASN A 202 -53.81 -19.55 -27.85
N ILE A 203 -53.10 -18.76 -27.05
CA ILE A 203 -53.06 -18.71 -25.58
C ILE A 203 -53.22 -20.06 -24.86
N TYR A 204 -52.13 -20.81 -24.69
CA TYR A 204 -51.88 -21.65 -23.48
C TYR A 204 -50.37 -21.92 -23.22
N THR A 205 -49.47 -21.59 -24.15
CA THR A 205 -48.00 -21.56 -23.94
C THR A 205 -47.49 -20.27 -23.26
N SER A 206 -48.37 -19.33 -22.95
CA SER A 206 -48.05 -17.93 -22.66
C SER A 206 -47.53 -17.61 -21.25
N LEU A 207 -47.30 -18.59 -20.37
CA LEU A 207 -46.78 -18.32 -19.01
C LEU A 207 -45.25 -18.46 -18.92
N GLU A 208 -44.66 -19.44 -19.60
CA GLU A 208 -43.19 -19.55 -19.67
C GLU A 208 -42.58 -18.46 -20.55
N GLU A 209 -43.24 -18.11 -21.65
CA GLU A 209 -42.79 -17.08 -22.58
C GLU A 209 -42.96 -15.66 -21.99
N LEU A 210 -44.05 -15.40 -21.26
CA LEU A 210 -44.22 -14.16 -20.51
C LEU A 210 -43.18 -14.01 -19.40
N ASN A 211 -42.72 -15.12 -18.80
CA ASN A 211 -41.66 -15.13 -17.79
C ASN A 211 -40.27 -14.83 -18.40
N ILE A 212 -39.98 -15.27 -19.63
CA ILE A 212 -38.76 -14.88 -20.36
C ILE A 212 -38.79 -13.37 -20.59
N VAL A 213 -39.90 -12.83 -21.08
CA VAL A 213 -40.09 -11.38 -21.26
C VAL A 213 -40.00 -10.61 -19.93
N LEU A 214 -40.59 -11.11 -18.84
CA LEU A 214 -40.54 -10.48 -17.52
C LEU A 214 -39.12 -10.51 -16.92
N THR A 215 -38.39 -11.62 -17.09
CA THR A 215 -37.01 -11.78 -16.60
C THR A 215 -36.09 -10.80 -17.33
N LEU A 216 -36.29 -10.66 -18.64
CA LEU A 216 -35.55 -9.71 -19.49
C LEU A 216 -35.94 -8.25 -19.22
N PHE A 217 -37.22 -7.98 -18.88
CA PHE A 217 -37.71 -6.67 -18.46
C PHE A 217 -37.22 -6.28 -17.05
N LEU A 218 -37.11 -7.25 -16.14
CA LEU A 218 -36.49 -7.07 -14.83
C LEU A 218 -34.99 -6.79 -15.00
N LEU A 219 -34.25 -7.53 -15.82
CA LEU A 219 -32.86 -7.19 -16.17
C LEU A 219 -32.70 -5.72 -16.62
N ASN A 220 -33.67 -5.19 -17.38
CA ASN A 220 -33.68 -3.81 -17.87
C ASN A 220 -33.95 -2.77 -16.77
N ARG A 221 -34.87 -3.03 -15.82
CA ARG A 221 -35.12 -2.11 -14.68
C ARG A 221 -33.99 -2.06 -13.65
N TYR A 222 -33.16 -3.10 -13.55
CA TYR A 222 -32.07 -3.17 -12.57
C TYR A 222 -30.92 -2.21 -12.91
N LEU A 223 -30.78 -1.79 -14.17
CA LEU A 223 -29.87 -0.70 -14.59
C LEU A 223 -30.19 0.65 -13.93
N LEU A 224 -31.42 0.87 -13.44
CA LEU A 224 -31.84 2.11 -12.76
C LEU A 224 -31.85 2.02 -11.23
N PHE A 225 -31.92 0.80 -10.66
CA PHE A 225 -32.02 0.62 -9.20
C PHE A 225 -30.66 0.53 -8.50
N VAL A 226 -29.64 0.01 -9.19
CA VAL A 226 -28.28 -0.12 -8.65
C VAL A 226 -27.62 1.23 -8.36
N PRO A 227 -27.76 2.30 -9.18
CA PRO A 227 -27.23 3.62 -8.83
C PRO A 227 -27.81 4.19 -7.51
N ALA A 228 -29.06 3.88 -7.17
CA ALA A 228 -29.74 4.40 -5.98
C ALA A 228 -29.26 3.72 -4.68
N VAL A 229 -29.09 2.39 -4.70
CA VAL A 229 -28.51 1.64 -3.56
C VAL A 229 -27.03 2.00 -3.39
N PHE A 230 -26.30 2.18 -4.49
CA PHE A 230 -24.90 2.60 -4.49
C PHE A 230 -24.71 4.04 -3.95
N TYR A 231 -25.61 4.97 -4.29
CA TYR A 231 -25.62 6.34 -3.76
C TYR A 231 -25.85 6.39 -2.23
N ILE A 232 -26.67 5.49 -1.70
CA ILE A 232 -26.95 5.40 -0.25
C ILE A 232 -25.75 4.80 0.52
N CYS A 233 -25.06 3.81 -0.05
CA CYS A 233 -23.88 3.19 0.57
C CYS A 233 -22.66 4.12 0.62
N ILE A 234 -22.46 4.97 -0.40
CA ILE A 234 -21.33 5.92 -0.44
C ILE A 234 -21.49 7.07 0.57
N LYS A 235 -22.72 7.56 0.83
CA LYS A 235 -22.94 8.73 1.69
C LYS A 235 -22.65 8.49 3.18
N LYS A 236 -22.48 7.24 3.63
CA LYS A 236 -22.21 6.89 5.03
C LYS A 236 -20.76 6.59 5.38
N VAL A 237 -19.84 6.62 4.41
CA VAL A 237 -18.42 6.37 4.68
C VAL A 237 -17.65 7.69 4.60
N LYS A 238 -17.44 8.35 5.74
CA LYS A 238 -16.45 9.43 5.84
C LYS A 238 -15.05 8.80 5.89
N PRO A 239 -14.14 9.11 4.96
CA PRO A 239 -12.75 8.69 5.10
C PRO A 239 -12.10 9.49 6.22
N SER A 240 -11.65 8.83 7.28
CA SER A 240 -10.76 9.47 8.26
C SER A 240 -9.46 9.87 7.57
N ALA A 241 -8.99 11.07 7.89
CA ALA A 241 -7.75 11.61 7.36
C ALA A 241 -6.62 11.17 8.27
N ASP A 242 -6.17 9.92 8.14
CA ASP A 242 -5.21 9.37 9.11
C ASP A 242 -3.78 9.30 8.57
N GLU A 243 -2.86 9.59 9.48
CA GLU A 243 -1.40 9.66 9.37
C GLU A 243 -0.76 8.36 8.87
N ILE A 244 0.39 8.47 8.20
CA ILE A 244 1.26 7.33 7.88
C ILE A 244 1.81 6.80 9.22
N VAL A 245 1.60 5.52 9.52
CA VAL A 245 2.03 4.89 10.78
C VAL A 245 3.21 3.97 10.50
N TYR A 246 4.40 4.35 10.95
CA TYR A 246 5.56 3.45 11.03
C TYR A 246 5.53 2.79 12.40
N ASP A 247 5.01 1.56 12.48
CA ASP A 247 5.05 0.77 13.70
C ASP A 247 5.74 -0.56 13.41
N ASP A 248 7.07 -0.50 13.29
CA ASP A 248 7.91 -1.68 13.02
C ASP A 248 8.10 -2.59 14.25
N VAL A 249 7.39 -2.29 15.35
CA VAL A 249 7.54 -2.96 16.63
C VAL A 249 6.88 -4.32 16.59
N THR A 250 7.55 -5.27 15.94
CA THR A 250 7.39 -6.67 16.33
C THR A 250 8.35 -6.91 17.50
N THR A 251 7.82 -7.41 18.63
CA THR A 251 8.49 -7.47 19.95
C THR A 251 9.74 -8.37 20.02
N SER A 252 10.34 -8.76 18.89
CA SER A 252 11.48 -9.68 18.85
C SER A 252 12.56 -9.34 17.82
N ILE A 253 12.37 -8.33 16.96
CA ILE A 253 13.35 -7.99 15.92
C ILE A 253 14.12 -6.73 16.36
N MET A 254 15.46 -6.81 16.39
CA MET A 254 16.31 -5.64 16.59
C MET A 254 16.27 -4.73 15.34
N GLY A 255 16.06 -3.43 15.56
CA GLY A 255 16.08 -2.40 14.54
C GLY A 255 14.70 -2.04 13.98
N GLY A 256 14.61 -0.90 13.29
CA GLY A 256 13.38 -0.37 12.69
C GLY A 256 13.11 1.09 13.08
N LEU A 257 11.97 1.63 12.62
CA LEU A 257 11.49 2.96 13.00
C LEU A 257 10.14 2.89 13.71
N ILE A 258 10.00 3.68 14.79
CA ILE A 258 8.76 3.81 15.55
C ILE A 258 8.26 5.24 15.47
N HIS A 259 7.01 5.44 15.05
CA HIS A 259 6.35 6.74 14.96
C HIS A 259 5.65 7.12 16.28
N TYR A 260 5.95 8.31 16.80
CA TYR A 260 5.36 8.84 18.05
C TYR A 260 4.42 10.04 17.87
N GLY A 261 4.01 10.32 16.63
CA GLY A 261 3.12 11.44 16.30
C GLY A 261 3.88 12.73 15.96
N THR A 262 3.17 13.86 16.05
CA THR A 262 3.72 15.17 15.69
C THR A 262 4.15 15.97 16.93
N LEU A 263 5.30 16.64 16.85
CA LEU A 263 5.82 17.51 17.90
C LEU A 263 4.89 18.72 18.15
N ALA A 264 4.68 19.10 19.41
CA ALA A 264 3.85 20.26 19.74
C ALA A 264 4.42 21.57 19.18
N THR A 265 3.56 22.46 18.68
CA THR A 265 3.93 23.71 17.97
C THR A 265 4.93 24.59 18.73
N VAL A 266 4.84 24.66 20.07
CA VAL A 266 5.80 25.42 20.89
C VAL A 266 7.24 24.91 20.75
N TYR A 267 7.41 23.59 20.61
CA TYR A 267 8.71 22.95 20.44
C TYR A 267 9.15 22.95 18.97
N GLN A 268 8.21 22.93 18.02
CA GLN A 268 8.53 23.16 16.60
C GLN A 268 9.24 24.50 16.40
N LYS A 269 8.65 25.57 16.97
CA LYS A 269 9.23 26.91 16.91
C LYS A 269 10.60 26.98 17.60
N LEU A 270 10.75 26.37 18.77
CA LEU A 270 12.04 26.28 19.48
C LEU A 270 13.14 25.67 18.58
N LEU A 271 12.87 24.53 17.93
CA LEU A 271 13.84 23.89 17.04
C LEU A 271 14.14 24.74 15.79
N GLN A 272 13.17 25.48 15.27
CA GLN A 272 13.40 26.39 14.14
C GLN A 272 14.25 27.59 14.54
N ASP A 273 13.93 28.25 15.66
CA ASP A 273 14.64 29.43 16.15
C ASP A 273 16.12 29.11 16.44
N ILE A 274 16.39 27.95 17.06
CA ILE A 274 17.76 27.47 17.31
C ILE A 274 18.51 27.20 16.01
N TYR A 275 17.87 26.58 15.02
CA TYR A 275 18.52 26.33 13.74
C TYR A 275 18.86 27.63 12.99
N ILE A 276 17.96 28.62 13.02
CA ILE A 276 18.21 29.94 12.42
C ILE A 276 19.41 30.62 13.10
N ASP A 277 19.49 30.59 14.43
CA ASP A 277 20.64 31.14 15.17
C ASP A 277 21.96 30.42 14.81
N LEU A 278 21.93 29.08 14.70
CA LEU A 278 23.08 28.30 14.24
C LEU A 278 23.52 28.69 12.82
N GLN A 279 22.58 28.85 11.89
CA GLN A 279 22.89 29.27 10.52
C GLN A 279 23.51 30.68 10.46
N LEU A 280 23.07 31.60 11.32
CA LEU A 280 23.63 32.95 11.42
C LEU A 280 25.05 32.92 12.01
N LYS A 281 25.27 32.15 13.07
CA LYS A 281 26.57 32.02 13.74
C LYS A 281 27.61 31.30 12.89
N LEU A 282 27.20 30.27 12.15
CA LEU A 282 28.09 29.40 11.38
C LEU A 282 28.06 29.72 9.88
N HIS A 283 27.69 30.93 9.48
CA HIS A 283 27.34 31.26 8.10
C HIS A 283 28.38 30.83 7.05
N ALA A 284 29.67 31.03 7.33
CA ALA A 284 30.76 30.70 6.41
C ALA A 284 30.99 29.20 6.32
N GLU A 285 31.03 28.52 7.47
CA GLU A 285 31.19 27.08 7.61
C GLU A 285 29.99 26.35 7.00
N TYR A 286 28.77 26.80 7.28
CA TYR A 286 27.53 26.24 6.73
C TYR A 286 27.55 26.26 5.20
N LYS A 287 27.90 27.40 4.59
CA LYS A 287 28.05 27.50 3.12
C LYS A 287 29.10 26.53 2.58
N LEU A 288 30.24 26.42 3.25
CA LEU A 288 31.30 25.50 2.87
C LEU A 288 30.81 24.06 2.91
N VAL A 289 30.15 23.64 3.99
CA VAL A 289 29.69 22.25 4.15
C VAL A 289 28.55 21.92 3.17
N VAL A 290 27.57 22.81 2.97
CA VAL A 290 26.52 22.64 1.94
C VAL A 290 27.13 22.45 0.55
N SER A 291 28.19 23.19 0.22
CA SER A 291 28.85 23.08 -1.10
C SER A 291 29.47 21.70 -1.37
N GLN A 292 29.73 20.92 -0.32
CA GLN A 292 30.29 19.56 -0.47
C GLN A 292 29.26 18.54 -0.95
N ARG A 293 27.94 18.87 -0.90
CA ARG A 293 26.85 17.98 -1.34
C ARG A 293 26.89 16.60 -0.68
N LYS A 294 27.18 16.58 0.61
CA LYS A 294 27.22 15.38 1.45
C LYS A 294 26.34 15.59 2.67
N VAL A 295 25.89 14.49 3.27
CA VAL A 295 25.19 14.54 4.56
C VAL A 295 26.18 14.93 5.65
N PHE A 296 25.76 15.81 6.55
CA PHE A 296 26.59 16.23 7.67
C PHE A 296 25.78 16.50 8.93
N TRP A 297 26.47 16.40 10.04
CA TRP A 297 25.95 16.58 11.38
C TRP A 297 26.47 17.90 11.96
N ILE A 298 25.60 18.63 12.63
CA ILE A 298 25.87 19.84 13.39
C ILE A 298 25.61 19.49 14.86
N ASN A 299 26.67 19.17 15.58
CA ASN A 299 26.59 18.70 16.97
C ASN A 299 26.41 19.90 17.91
N ILE A 300 25.25 20.00 18.56
CA ILE A 300 25.01 21.08 19.55
C ILE A 300 25.59 20.68 20.90
N TRP A 301 25.31 19.46 21.32
CA TRP A 301 25.83 18.86 22.53
C TRP A 301 26.26 17.45 22.19
N LYS A 302 27.39 17.03 22.75
CA LYS A 302 27.89 15.66 22.58
C LYS A 302 28.70 15.23 23.79
N ARG A 303 28.63 13.93 24.10
CA ARG A 303 29.56 13.25 24.99
C ARG A 303 30.78 12.81 24.17
N SER A 304 31.92 13.46 24.40
CA SER A 304 33.17 13.22 23.69
C SER A 304 34.25 12.80 24.67
N GLY A 305 34.45 11.48 24.84
CA GLY A 305 35.35 10.95 25.87
C GLY A 305 34.98 11.41 27.28
N GLU A 306 35.92 12.08 27.97
CA GLU A 306 35.69 12.69 29.29
C GLU A 306 35.05 14.09 29.22
N LYS A 307 34.96 14.69 28.02
CA LYS A 307 34.39 16.03 27.83
C LYS A 307 32.91 15.92 27.51
N THR A 308 32.09 16.55 28.33
CA THR A 308 30.66 16.72 28.11
C THR A 308 30.33 18.20 28.12
N GLY A 309 29.63 18.69 27.10
CA GLY A 309 29.22 20.08 27.06
C GLY A 309 28.61 20.51 25.74
N LEU A 310 28.07 21.73 25.76
CA LEU A 310 27.65 22.42 24.56
C LEU A 310 28.87 22.72 23.70
N MET A 311 28.78 22.39 22.42
CA MET A 311 29.76 22.76 21.40
C MET A 311 29.56 24.21 20.92
N ILE A 312 28.33 24.73 21.08
CA ILE A 312 27.92 26.10 20.73
C ILE A 312 26.94 26.63 21.78
N GLU A 313 27.15 27.86 22.24
CA GLU A 313 26.22 28.56 23.12
C GLU A 313 25.11 29.30 22.35
N PHE A 314 23.88 29.23 22.87
CA PHE A 314 22.71 29.99 22.40
C PHE A 314 21.70 30.18 23.53
N ASP A 315 20.89 31.24 23.44
CA ASP A 315 20.02 31.74 24.51
C ASP A 315 19.03 30.70 25.04
N GLN A 316 18.67 29.73 24.22
CA GLN A 316 17.66 28.70 24.55
C GLN A 316 18.27 27.32 24.81
N SER A 317 19.58 27.24 25.05
CA SER A 317 20.31 25.98 25.28
C SER A 317 19.80 25.17 26.47
N GLN A 318 19.55 25.82 27.61
CA GLN A 318 18.97 25.16 28.78
C GLN A 318 17.58 24.59 28.47
N LYS A 319 16.73 25.37 27.79
CA LYS A 319 15.37 24.94 27.43
C LYS A 319 15.38 23.78 26.42
N LEU A 320 16.34 23.76 25.50
CA LEU A 320 16.54 22.63 24.59
C LEU A 320 16.99 21.38 25.35
N ASP A 321 17.94 21.52 26.27
CA ASP A 321 18.47 20.40 27.06
C ASP A 321 17.38 19.75 27.93
N GLU A 322 16.57 20.55 28.62
CA GLU A 322 15.41 20.09 29.39
C GLU A 322 14.41 19.32 28.51
N LEU A 323 14.16 19.83 27.29
CA LEU A 323 13.27 19.18 26.33
C LEU A 323 13.84 17.84 25.83
N VAL A 324 15.13 17.79 25.50
CA VAL A 324 15.82 16.56 25.07
C VAL A 324 15.75 15.49 26.15
N HIS A 325 16.06 15.84 27.41
CA HIS A 325 15.95 14.92 28.53
C HIS A 325 14.50 14.44 28.75
N SER A 326 13.51 15.31 28.54
CA SER A 326 12.10 14.92 28.62
C SER A 326 11.70 13.90 27.53
N TRP A 327 12.28 14.00 26.33
CA TRP A 327 12.06 13.02 25.27
C TRP A 327 12.74 11.69 25.56
N ILE A 328 13.94 11.72 26.13
CA ILE A 328 14.62 10.48 26.55
C ILE A 328 13.79 9.77 27.62
N ALA A 329 13.33 10.51 28.64
CA ALA A 329 12.48 9.96 29.69
C ALA A 329 11.14 9.42 29.18
N LYS A 330 10.65 9.96 28.06
CA LYS A 330 9.39 9.54 27.44
C LYS A 330 9.55 8.30 26.54
N TYR A 331 10.65 8.19 25.80
CA TYR A 331 10.80 7.22 24.70
C TYR A 331 11.81 6.10 24.98
N TYR A 332 12.55 6.16 26.08
CA TYR A 332 13.50 5.12 26.51
C TYR A 332 13.35 4.81 28.00
N ASP A 333 13.85 3.64 28.42
CA ASP A 333 14.14 3.40 29.82
C ASP A 333 15.43 4.15 30.20
N VAL A 334 15.28 5.21 31.00
CA VAL A 334 16.39 6.05 31.50
C VAL A 334 17.39 5.27 32.35
N ASN A 335 17.02 4.09 32.85
CA ASN A 335 17.94 3.21 33.57
C ASN A 335 18.86 2.46 32.62
N GLU A 336 18.45 2.26 31.36
CA GLU A 336 19.20 1.48 30.37
C GLU A 336 20.02 2.34 29.42
N VAL A 337 19.63 3.59 29.18
CA VAL A 337 20.29 4.45 28.19
C VAL A 337 20.98 5.66 28.81
N LEU A 338 21.96 6.21 28.09
CA LEU A 338 22.50 7.55 28.34
C LEU A 338 22.42 8.39 27.08
N LEU A 339 22.16 9.68 27.26
CA LEU A 339 22.30 10.68 26.21
C LEU A 339 23.74 10.66 25.66
N ASP A 340 23.85 10.57 24.34
CA ASP A 340 25.11 10.57 23.63
C ASP A 340 25.35 11.90 22.90
N GLY A 341 24.32 12.43 22.24
CA GLY A 341 24.41 13.66 21.49
C GLY A 341 23.05 14.19 21.05
N TYR A 342 22.99 15.48 20.73
CA TYR A 342 21.87 16.05 20.00
C TYR A 342 22.31 17.22 19.12
N GLY A 343 21.58 17.44 18.03
CA GLY A 343 21.94 18.43 17.04
C GLY A 343 21.09 18.36 15.78
N TYR A 344 21.65 18.82 14.67
CA TYR A 344 20.98 18.77 13.36
C TYR A 344 21.73 17.90 12.37
N ILE A 345 21.00 17.20 11.52
CA ILE A 345 21.49 16.53 10.33
C ILE A 345 20.99 17.32 9.13
N LEU A 346 21.93 17.75 8.27
CA LEU A 346 21.61 18.36 6.99
C LEU A 346 21.93 17.37 5.87
N ASN A 347 20.95 17.18 4.98
CA ASN A 347 21.12 16.49 3.72
C ASN A 347 20.88 17.51 2.58
N PRO A 348 21.95 18.16 2.06
CA PRO A 348 21.84 19.23 1.07
C PRO A 348 21.11 18.81 -0.20
N ALA A 349 20.44 19.74 -0.88
CA ALA A 349 19.89 19.48 -2.21
C ALA A 349 20.99 18.98 -3.17
N SER A 350 20.67 17.97 -3.98
CA SER A 350 21.61 17.26 -4.87
C SER A 350 22.78 16.58 -4.17
N SER A 351 22.60 16.15 -2.91
CA SER A 351 23.60 15.39 -2.17
C SER A 351 23.82 13.98 -2.72
N GLN A 352 24.93 13.38 -2.33
CA GLN A 352 25.20 11.95 -2.56
C GLN A 352 24.49 11.08 -1.51
N ALA A 353 24.11 9.86 -1.91
CA ALA A 353 23.60 8.86 -0.96
C ALA A 353 24.74 8.35 -0.08
N GLN A 354 24.45 8.07 1.19
CA GLN A 354 25.38 7.37 2.07
C GLN A 354 25.42 5.87 1.78
N ALA A 355 26.50 5.21 2.18
CA ALA A 355 26.50 3.76 2.33
C ALA A 355 25.51 3.34 3.44
N PHE A 356 25.03 2.10 3.40
CA PHE A 356 24.34 1.53 4.56
C PHE A 356 25.33 1.40 5.71
N HIS A 357 24.94 1.87 6.88
CA HIS A 357 25.78 1.89 8.07
C HIS A 357 24.95 1.69 9.36
N LEU A 358 25.68 1.49 10.46
CA LEU A 358 25.24 1.65 11.84
C LEU A 358 25.85 2.95 12.37
N ASP A 359 25.15 3.67 13.27
CA ASP A 359 25.65 4.97 13.75
C ASP A 359 26.99 4.87 14.49
N TYR A 360 27.34 3.71 15.08
CA TYR A 360 28.69 3.29 15.51
C TYR A 360 28.69 1.80 15.86
N THR A 361 27.65 1.38 16.59
CA THR A 361 27.44 0.00 17.06
C THR A 361 25.95 -0.32 17.09
N THR A 362 25.61 -1.54 17.46
CA THR A 362 24.20 -1.94 17.67
C THR A 362 23.58 -1.38 18.94
N ASP A 363 24.35 -0.68 19.78
CA ASP A 363 23.89 -0.12 21.05
C ASP A 363 23.47 1.35 20.95
N TYR A 364 23.42 1.90 19.74
CA TYR A 364 22.94 3.25 19.45
C TYR A 364 21.50 3.25 18.97
N SER A 365 20.73 4.23 19.44
CA SER A 365 19.37 4.52 19.01
C SER A 365 19.18 6.03 18.93
N THR A 366 18.38 6.49 17.96
CA THR A 366 18.28 7.92 17.64
C THR A 366 16.82 8.34 17.49
N ILE A 367 16.41 9.38 18.21
CA ILE A 367 15.16 10.09 17.93
C ILE A 367 15.43 11.10 16.82
N PHE A 368 14.58 11.12 15.81
CA PHE A 368 14.64 12.02 14.68
C PHE A 368 13.36 12.84 14.59
N ILE A 369 13.53 14.14 14.29
CA ILE A 369 12.45 15.10 14.12
C ILE A 369 12.77 15.95 12.88
N PRO A 370 12.18 15.70 11.71
CA PRO A 370 12.48 16.45 10.51
C PRO A 370 11.89 17.86 10.60
N LEU A 371 12.64 18.88 10.23
CA LEU A 371 12.14 20.27 10.16
C LEU A 371 11.58 20.59 8.77
N THR A 372 11.95 19.79 7.76
CA THR A 372 11.45 19.85 6.39
C THR A 372 10.77 18.53 6.03
N GLU A 373 9.98 18.50 4.95
CA GLU A 373 9.33 17.26 4.52
C GLU A 373 10.36 16.20 4.11
N ILE A 374 10.14 14.97 4.57
CA ILE A 374 10.86 13.79 4.10
C ILE A 374 9.99 13.12 3.04
N SER A 375 10.43 13.17 1.79
CA SER A 375 9.73 12.63 0.61
C SER A 375 10.41 11.34 0.12
N HIS A 376 9.87 10.72 -0.92
CA HIS A 376 10.52 9.58 -1.56
C HIS A 376 11.88 9.90 -2.18
N ASN A 377 12.18 11.19 -2.42
CA ASN A 377 13.35 11.64 -3.13
C ASN A 377 14.48 12.14 -2.21
N ASN A 378 14.26 12.17 -0.90
CA ASN A 378 15.27 12.63 0.06
C ASN A 378 15.30 11.82 1.36
N ALA A 379 14.67 10.66 1.41
CA ALA A 379 14.40 9.91 2.64
C ALA A 379 15.60 9.32 3.40
N LEU A 380 15.29 8.81 4.59
CA LEU A 380 16.09 7.82 5.30
C LEU A 380 15.64 6.43 4.82
N GLN A 381 16.57 5.60 4.36
CA GLN A 381 16.35 4.18 4.13
C GLN A 381 16.90 3.35 5.28
N TYR A 382 16.22 2.27 5.63
CA TYR A 382 16.65 1.38 6.71
C TYR A 382 16.26 -0.06 6.40
N ILE A 383 16.94 -0.99 7.06
CA ILE A 383 16.76 -2.42 6.86
C ILE A 383 16.04 -3.01 8.07
N ILE A 384 15.01 -3.82 7.79
CA ILE A 384 14.43 -4.73 8.76
C ILE A 384 14.86 -6.15 8.41
N PRO A 385 15.72 -6.77 9.23
CA PRO A 385 16.10 -8.16 9.02
C PRO A 385 14.93 -9.09 9.36
N SER A 386 14.86 -10.26 8.71
CA SER A 386 13.97 -11.34 9.16
C SER A 386 14.32 -11.76 10.59
N PRO A 387 13.34 -12.15 11.44
CA PRO A 387 13.61 -12.65 12.78
C PRO A 387 14.69 -13.74 12.81
N SER A 388 14.66 -14.65 11.82
CA SER A 388 15.57 -15.78 11.71
C SER A 388 17.02 -15.42 11.34
N THR A 389 17.27 -14.19 10.88
CA THR A 389 18.57 -13.78 10.31
C THR A 389 19.19 -12.58 11.02
N SER A 390 18.45 -11.95 11.93
CA SER A 390 18.86 -10.71 12.61
C SER A 390 20.23 -10.81 13.29
N SER A 391 20.51 -11.87 14.06
CA SER A 391 21.78 -12.00 14.78
C SER A 391 22.99 -12.10 13.86
N THR A 392 22.87 -12.86 12.76
CA THR A 392 23.96 -13.03 11.80
C THR A 392 24.23 -11.74 11.05
N ILE A 393 23.17 -11.09 10.54
CA ILE A 393 23.27 -9.82 9.82
C ILE A 393 23.92 -8.74 10.70
N LEU A 394 23.48 -8.63 11.95
CA LEU A 394 24.06 -7.66 12.89
C LEU A 394 25.52 -7.98 13.20
N SER A 395 25.87 -9.25 13.39
CA SER A 395 27.27 -9.65 13.64
C SER A 395 28.20 -9.30 12.47
N GLU A 396 27.72 -9.37 11.23
CA GLU A 396 28.48 -8.94 10.05
C GLU A 396 28.54 -7.42 9.93
N ALA A 397 27.41 -6.73 10.16
CA ALA A 397 27.35 -5.28 10.13
C ALA A 397 28.30 -4.65 11.17
N ILE A 398 28.45 -5.25 12.35
CA ILE A 398 29.37 -4.79 13.39
C ILE A 398 30.84 -4.87 12.96
N GLN A 399 31.21 -5.74 12.02
CA GLN A 399 32.61 -5.84 11.56
C GLN A 399 33.06 -4.62 10.76
N ASN A 400 32.11 -3.94 10.11
CA ASN A 400 32.33 -2.72 9.36
C ASN A 400 31.09 -1.83 9.44
N PRO A 401 30.86 -1.19 10.61
CA PRO A 401 29.63 -0.47 10.89
C PRO A 401 29.38 0.65 9.88
N ASP A 402 30.43 1.18 9.25
CA ASP A 402 30.36 2.38 8.41
C ASP A 402 30.01 2.07 6.95
N CYS A 403 30.17 0.81 6.55
CA CYS A 403 29.88 0.34 5.21
C CYS A 403 29.44 -1.12 5.25
N VAL A 404 28.16 -1.30 5.58
CA VAL A 404 27.49 -2.60 5.56
C VAL A 404 27.24 -3.01 4.11
N ASP A 405 27.85 -4.11 3.67
CA ASP A 405 27.64 -4.67 2.34
C ASP A 405 26.31 -5.42 2.27
N VAL A 406 25.26 -4.64 2.05
CA VAL A 406 23.89 -5.11 1.91
C VAL A 406 23.73 -6.10 0.73
N SER A 407 24.56 -5.99 -0.32
CA SER A 407 24.52 -6.94 -1.44
C SER A 407 25.06 -8.31 -1.06
N ARG A 408 26.08 -8.36 -0.19
CA ARG A 408 26.57 -9.61 0.38
C ARG A 408 25.52 -10.25 1.29
N LEU A 409 24.85 -9.46 2.13
CA LEU A 409 23.78 -9.95 3.00
C LEU A 409 22.62 -10.64 2.23
N LEU A 410 22.35 -10.25 0.97
CA LEU A 410 21.35 -10.91 0.10
C LEU A 410 21.79 -12.29 -0.40
N LYS A 411 23.09 -12.46 -0.65
CA LYS A 411 23.59 -13.68 -1.31
C LYS A 411 23.48 -14.90 -0.41
N ASP A 412 23.45 -14.70 0.90
CA ASP A 412 23.37 -15.79 1.88
C ASP A 412 21.93 -16.30 2.10
N GLY A 413 20.99 -15.94 1.21
CA GLY A 413 19.62 -16.46 1.20
C GLY A 413 18.70 -15.82 2.25
N ASN A 414 19.15 -14.74 2.88
CA ASN A 414 18.42 -14.05 3.92
C ASN A 414 17.47 -13.00 3.31
N TYR A 415 16.20 -13.08 3.68
CA TYR A 415 15.23 -12.03 3.37
C TYR A 415 15.38 -10.89 4.37
N TYR A 416 15.47 -9.67 3.86
CA TYR A 416 15.33 -8.46 4.65
C TYR A 416 14.54 -7.42 3.83
N SER A 417 13.86 -6.53 4.53
CA SER A 417 13.07 -5.47 3.90
C SER A 417 13.84 -4.16 3.94
N VAL A 418 14.05 -3.53 2.78
CA VAL A 418 14.54 -2.15 2.72
C VAL A 418 13.33 -1.23 2.74
N ARG A 419 13.18 -0.48 3.82
CA ARG A 419 12.11 0.47 4.03
C ARG A 419 12.61 1.89 3.85
N GLN A 420 11.68 2.80 3.58
CA GLN A 420 11.99 4.20 3.39
C GLN A 420 11.05 5.07 4.23
N CYS A 421 11.61 5.97 5.03
CA CYS A 421 10.85 6.87 5.87
C CYS A 421 10.39 8.09 5.08
N VAL A 422 9.07 8.31 5.02
CA VAL A 422 8.39 9.47 4.44
C VAL A 422 7.55 10.13 5.54
N ALA A 423 7.82 11.39 5.84
CA ALA A 423 7.24 12.04 7.00
C ALA A 423 7.02 13.53 6.76
N LYS A 424 5.93 14.05 7.33
CA LYS A 424 5.68 15.49 7.38
C LYS A 424 6.68 16.17 8.33
N PRO A 425 6.93 17.47 8.16
CA PRO A 425 7.69 18.23 9.15
C PRO A 425 7.17 18.01 10.57
N PHE A 426 8.09 17.92 11.52
CA PHE A 426 7.88 17.78 12.95
C PHE A 426 7.30 16.44 13.41
N THR A 427 7.27 15.45 12.53
CA THR A 427 6.97 14.06 12.91
C THR A 427 8.07 13.51 13.82
N ILE A 428 7.73 12.89 14.94
CA ILE A 428 8.69 12.27 15.85
C ILE A 428 8.81 10.79 15.48
N PHE A 429 10.00 10.34 15.14
CA PHE A 429 10.28 8.92 14.99
C PHE A 429 11.55 8.51 15.74
N LYS A 430 11.55 7.29 16.27
CA LYS A 430 12.69 6.67 16.95
C LYS A 430 13.24 5.55 16.08
N MET A 431 14.51 5.65 15.72
CA MET A 431 15.27 4.58 15.12
C MET A 431 15.81 3.66 16.21
N ASP A 432 15.38 2.40 16.20
CA ASP A 432 15.70 1.47 17.27
C ASP A 432 17.15 0.99 17.23
N PHE A 433 17.58 0.33 18.30
CA PHE A 433 18.94 -0.16 18.46
C PHE A 433 19.37 -1.10 17.32
N GLY A 434 20.54 -0.83 16.73
CA GLY A 434 21.11 -1.67 15.68
C GLY A 434 20.43 -1.56 14.32
N THR A 435 19.64 -0.50 14.09
CA THR A 435 19.04 -0.26 12.78
C THR A 435 20.12 0.07 11.75
N ILE A 436 20.30 -0.81 10.76
CA ILE A 436 21.14 -0.54 9.59
C ILE A 436 20.39 0.43 8.66
N HIS A 437 21.00 1.57 8.35
CA HIS A 437 20.31 2.65 7.64
C HIS A 437 21.25 3.46 6.75
N ARG A 438 20.67 4.35 5.94
CA ARG A 438 21.39 5.36 5.15
C ARG A 438 20.47 6.53 4.78
N ALA A 439 21.02 7.72 4.63
CA ALA A 439 20.34 8.75 3.84
C ALA A 439 20.50 8.45 2.34
N ILE A 440 19.42 8.59 1.58
CA ILE A 440 19.51 8.60 0.11
C ILE A 440 19.94 9.99 -0.38
N SER A 441 20.37 10.03 -1.65
CA SER A 441 20.62 11.27 -2.37
C SER A 441 19.38 12.15 -2.30
N ASN A 442 19.54 13.40 -1.89
CA ASN A 442 18.45 14.36 -1.87
C ASN A 442 18.24 14.93 -3.27
N GLN A 443 17.18 14.52 -3.95
CA GLN A 443 16.81 15.02 -5.27
C GLN A 443 15.77 16.15 -5.23
N GLU A 444 15.40 16.60 -4.03
CA GLU A 444 14.52 17.76 -3.86
C GLU A 444 15.26 19.07 -4.13
N SER A 445 14.49 20.13 -4.36
CA SER A 445 15.02 21.49 -4.56
C SER A 445 15.44 22.19 -3.27
N TYR A 446 15.26 21.54 -2.12
CA TYR A 446 15.55 22.08 -0.79
C TYR A 446 16.44 21.14 0.02
N ASP A 447 17.20 21.71 0.97
CA ASP A 447 17.99 20.93 1.92
C ASP A 447 17.06 20.22 2.91
N ARG A 448 17.20 18.90 3.05
CA ARG A 448 16.46 18.17 4.08
C ARG A 448 17.14 18.36 5.43
N LEU A 449 16.40 18.91 6.38
CA LEU A 449 16.85 19.21 7.72
C LEU A 449 16.16 18.33 8.75
N MET A 450 16.92 17.80 9.70
CA MET A 450 16.41 16.95 10.77
C MET A 450 17.11 17.27 12.09
N PHE A 451 16.35 17.39 13.18
CA PHE A 451 16.91 17.40 14.52
C PHE A 451 17.04 15.96 15.00
N TYR A 452 18.13 15.65 15.70
CA TYR A 452 18.39 14.31 16.23
C TYR A 452 18.72 14.34 17.72
N VAL A 453 18.38 13.26 18.42
CA VAL A 453 18.83 12.95 19.78
C VAL A 453 19.31 11.51 19.80
N SER A 454 20.60 11.29 19.94
CA SER A 454 21.21 9.96 20.05
C SER A 454 21.36 9.53 21.50
N VAL A 455 21.09 8.26 21.76
CA VAL A 455 21.37 7.60 23.05
C VAL A 455 22.19 6.33 22.82
N ILE A 456 22.96 5.94 23.82
CA ILE A 456 23.66 4.65 23.87
C ILE A 456 23.12 3.82 25.04
N LYS A 457 23.15 2.49 24.93
CA LYS A 457 22.96 1.62 26.10
C LYS A 457 24.10 1.78 27.11
N LYS A 458 23.77 1.83 28.40
CA LYS A 458 24.74 1.92 29.51
C LYS A 458 25.72 0.75 29.52
N SER A 459 25.25 -0.44 29.15
CA SER A 459 26.08 -1.65 29.06
C SER A 459 27.23 -1.50 28.06
N ALA A 460 27.08 -0.66 27.04
CA ALA A 460 28.06 -0.50 25.96
C ALA A 460 29.14 0.56 26.26
N ILE A 461 28.96 1.39 27.30
CA ILE A 461 29.87 2.52 27.60
C ILE A 461 31.30 2.04 27.92
N GLN A 462 31.43 0.87 28.54
CA GLN A 462 32.74 0.33 28.89
C GLN A 462 33.51 -0.21 27.68
N THR A 463 32.79 -0.55 26.60
CA THR A 463 33.36 -1.23 25.43
C THR A 463 33.53 -0.29 24.23
N VAL A 464 32.72 0.75 24.13
CA VAL A 464 32.72 1.68 22.99
C VAL A 464 33.50 2.94 23.34
N LYS A 465 34.67 3.11 22.71
CA LYS A 465 35.42 4.36 22.80
C LYS A 465 34.81 5.36 21.82
N ILE A 466 34.07 6.33 22.34
CA ILE A 466 33.46 7.39 21.53
C ILE A 466 34.58 8.29 21.00
N PRO A 467 34.71 8.47 19.67
CA PRO A 467 35.74 9.32 19.10
C PRO A 467 35.52 10.79 19.49
N ASP A 468 36.62 11.54 19.54
CA ASP A 468 36.53 13.00 19.67
C ASP A 468 36.06 13.59 18.35
N GLU A 469 34.85 14.14 18.36
CA GLU A 469 34.21 14.61 17.13
C GLU A 469 34.12 16.13 17.03
N PRO A 470 34.31 16.68 15.82
CA PRO A 470 34.17 18.10 15.58
C PRO A 470 32.70 18.54 15.63
N LEU A 471 32.51 19.86 15.68
CA LEU A 471 31.20 20.49 15.55
C LEU A 471 30.49 20.09 14.23
N PHE A 472 31.23 20.08 13.13
CA PHE A 472 30.76 19.61 11.82
C PHE A 472 31.39 18.27 11.48
N GLN A 473 30.57 17.23 11.40
CA GLN A 473 31.02 15.91 11.02
C GLN A 473 30.41 15.52 9.68
N SER A 474 31.28 15.17 8.72
CA SER A 474 30.84 14.54 7.49
C SER A 474 30.42 13.11 7.77
N ALA A 475 29.29 12.70 7.20
CA ALA A 475 28.72 11.39 7.46
C ALA A 475 29.43 10.23 6.70
N ASP A 476 30.51 10.53 5.97
CA ASP A 476 31.38 9.51 5.35
C ASP A 476 32.54 9.06 6.26
N LYS A 477 32.63 9.64 7.46
CA LYS A 477 33.71 9.42 8.44
C LYS A 477 33.26 8.65 9.68
N PHE A 478 32.12 8.00 9.60
CA PHE A 478 31.87 6.93 10.55
C PHE A 478 32.90 5.84 10.27
#